data_AF-A0A967P6P2-F1
#
_entry.id   AF-A0A967P6P2-F1
#
_cell.length_a   1.000
_cell.length_b   1.000
_cell.length_c   1.000
_cell.angle_alpha   90.00
_cell.angle_beta   90.00
_cell.angle_gamma   90.00
#
_symmetry.space_group_name_H-M   'P 1'
#
loop_
_entity.id
_entity.type
_entity.pdbx_description
1 polymer ?
#
loop_
_entity_poly.entity_id
_entity_poly.type
_entity_poly.pdbx_seq_one_letter_code
_entity_poly.pdbx_strand_id
1 'polypeptide(L)'
;MGSIDICYRFKLDDNEEEIFDLKFDEDTFELISDGNERLPLWAKLDYHKCPHCPLDSKTVPNCPVAKNFSNVVLRFDHIFSFHEIEIEVTTKERTVTSKTTAQRGISSLLGLIFAASGCPHTALFRPMARFHLPLST
;
A
#
# COMPACT_ATOMS: atom_id res chain seq x y z
N MET A 1 11.30 -17.50 -8.93
CA MET A 1 11.33 -16.08 -8.52
C MET A 1 10.79 -16.05 -7.11
N GLY A 2 11.56 -15.55 -6.15
CA GLY A 2 11.13 -15.47 -4.76
C GLY A 2 10.22 -14.25 -4.52
N SER A 3 9.53 -14.23 -3.39
CA SER A 3 8.78 -13.09 -2.91
C SER A 3 9.21 -12.73 -1.50
N ILE A 4 9.11 -11.44 -1.18
CA ILE A 4 9.19 -10.94 0.19
C ILE A 4 7.77 -10.62 0.62
N ASP A 5 7.36 -11.16 1.76
CA ASP A 5 6.00 -10.98 2.27
C ASP A 5 6.02 -10.05 3.49
N ILE A 6 5.10 -9.08 3.51
CA ILE A 6 4.86 -8.19 4.64
C ILE A 6 3.36 -8.16 4.92
N CYS A 7 2.97 -8.51 6.14
CA CYS A 7 1.58 -8.52 6.58
C CYS A 7 1.31 -7.33 7.50
N TYR A 8 0.31 -6.51 7.16
CA TYR A 8 -0.23 -5.49 8.04
C TYR A 8 -1.57 -5.95 8.58
N ARG A 9 -1.73 -5.94 9.90
CA ARG A 9 -2.97 -6.26 10.60
C ARG A 9 -3.40 -5.04 11.40
N PHE A 10 -4.57 -4.51 11.08
CA PHE A 10 -5.20 -3.39 11.76
C PHE A 10 -6.37 -3.92 12.59
N LYS A 11 -6.23 -3.89 13.92
CA LYS A 11 -7.33 -4.20 14.83
C LYS A 11 -8.09 -2.91 15.12
N LEU A 12 -9.33 -2.88 14.67
CA LEU A 12 -10.26 -1.77 14.84
C LEU A 12 -11.10 -2.02 16.10
N ASP A 13 -11.98 -1.07 16.42
CA ASP A 13 -12.97 -1.27 17.49
C ASP A 13 -13.97 -2.38 17.09
N ASP A 14 -14.65 -2.98 18.07
CA ASP A 14 -15.72 -3.99 17.85
C ASP A 14 -15.30 -5.29 17.12
N ASN A 15 -14.09 -5.81 17.37
CA ASN A 15 -13.55 -7.07 16.80
C ASN A 15 -13.39 -7.06 15.26
N GLU A 16 -13.49 -5.90 14.63
CA GLU A 16 -13.21 -5.76 13.21
C GLU A 16 -11.69 -5.71 12.98
N GLU A 17 -11.22 -6.44 11.96
CA GLU A 17 -9.81 -6.53 11.62
C GLU A 17 -9.62 -6.39 10.12
N GLU A 18 -8.71 -5.51 9.72
CA GLU A 18 -8.30 -5.35 8.33
C GLU A 18 -6.87 -5.88 8.14
N ILE A 19 -6.72 -6.94 7.35
CA ILE A 19 -5.44 -7.57 7.03
C ILE A 19 -5.01 -7.27 5.59
N PHE A 20 -3.80 -6.76 5.41
CA PHE A 20 -3.17 -6.55 4.11
C PHE A 20 -1.91 -7.41 3.99
N ASP A 21 -2.01 -8.47 3.20
CA ASP A 21 -0.88 -9.32 2.83
C ASP A 21 -0.23 -8.80 1.56
N LEU A 22 0.93 -8.18 1.71
CA LEU A 22 1.68 -7.60 0.60
C LEU A 22 2.80 -8.54 0.18
N LYS A 23 2.88 -8.81 -1.13
CA LYS A 23 3.95 -9.61 -1.73
C LYS A 23 4.79 -8.74 -2.63
N PHE A 24 6.10 -8.77 -2.46
CA PHE A 24 7.04 -7.99 -3.26
C PHE A 24 7.94 -8.92 -4.03
N ASP A 25 8.27 -8.54 -5.26
CA ASP A 25 9.28 -9.22 -6.06
C ASP A 25 10.66 -9.07 -5.39
N GLU A 26 11.38 -10.17 -5.21
CA GLU A 26 12.62 -10.19 -4.40
C GLU A 26 13.75 -9.35 -5.02
N ASP A 27 13.80 -9.26 -6.35
CA ASP A 27 14.84 -8.55 -7.09
C ASP A 27 14.52 -7.06 -7.23
N THR A 28 13.30 -6.75 -7.67
CA THR A 28 12.88 -5.38 -7.99
C THR A 28 12.24 -4.65 -6.82
N PHE A 29 11.75 -5.36 -5.81
CA PHE A 29 10.92 -4.87 -4.71
C PHE A 29 9.64 -4.13 -5.16
N GLU A 30 9.12 -4.48 -6.34
CA GLU A 30 7.81 -4.01 -6.79
C GLU A 30 6.70 -4.86 -6.17
N LEU A 31 5.59 -4.22 -5.84
CA LEU A 31 4.42 -4.89 -5.27
C LEU A 31 3.79 -5.77 -6.34
N ILE A 32 3.72 -7.07 -6.06
CA ILE A 32 3.07 -8.07 -6.89
C ILE A 32 1.56 -7.93 -6.66
N SER A 33 0.84 -7.58 -7.70
CA SER A 33 -0.61 -7.40 -7.67
C SER A 33 -1.27 -8.54 -8.45
N ASP A 34 -2.20 -9.24 -7.81
CA ASP A 34 -2.82 -10.47 -8.32
C ASP A 34 -3.72 -10.26 -9.56
N GLY A 35 -3.90 -9.00 -10.01
CA GLY A 35 -4.56 -8.66 -11.28
C GLY A 35 -6.06 -8.92 -11.34
N ASN A 36 -6.63 -9.61 -10.35
CA ASN A 36 -8.03 -10.05 -10.31
C ASN A 36 -8.98 -9.07 -9.59
N GLU A 37 -8.50 -7.91 -9.14
CA GLU A 37 -9.34 -6.94 -8.47
C GLU A 37 -10.15 -6.09 -9.47
N ARG A 38 -11.45 -5.95 -9.19
CA ARG A 38 -12.29 -4.96 -9.89
C ARG A 38 -11.84 -3.56 -9.46
N LEU A 39 -11.06 -2.92 -10.31
CA LEU A 39 -10.55 -1.58 -10.03
C LEU A 39 -11.67 -0.53 -10.18
N PRO A 40 -11.72 0.47 -9.29
CA PRO A 40 -12.65 1.58 -9.42
C PRO A 40 -12.30 2.44 -10.64
N LEU A 41 -13.28 3.18 -11.16
CA LEU A 41 -13.09 4.06 -12.32
C LEU A 41 -11.95 5.05 -12.13
N TRP A 42 -11.75 5.53 -10.89
CA TRP A 42 -10.71 6.49 -10.56
C TRP A 42 -9.29 5.92 -10.58
N ALA A 43 -9.13 4.59 -10.67
CA ALA A 43 -7.83 3.96 -10.83
C ALA A 43 -7.28 4.01 -12.26
N LYS A 44 -8.13 4.36 -13.25
CA LYS A 44 -7.69 4.53 -14.65
C LYS A 44 -6.64 5.64 -14.74
N LEU A 45 -5.61 5.42 -15.56
CA LEU A 45 -4.49 6.37 -15.66
C LEU A 45 -4.95 7.78 -16.07
N ASP A 46 -5.92 7.86 -16.99
CA ASP A 46 -6.43 9.14 -17.49
C ASP A 46 -7.45 9.81 -16.56
N TYR A 47 -7.86 9.15 -15.47
CA TYR A 47 -8.71 9.77 -14.46
C TYR A 47 -7.87 10.65 -13.53
N HIS A 48 -7.94 11.97 -13.71
CA HIS A 48 -7.10 12.95 -12.99
C HIS A 48 -5.59 12.64 -13.07
N LYS A 49 -5.12 12.26 -14.26
CA LYS A 49 -3.70 12.01 -14.55
C LYS A 49 -2.81 13.16 -14.07
N CYS A 50 -1.70 12.83 -13.40
CA CYS A 50 -0.72 13.85 -12.98
C CYS A 50 -0.20 14.61 -14.21
N PRO A 51 0.01 15.95 -14.14
CA PRO A 51 0.46 16.76 -15.28
C PRO A 51 1.78 16.29 -15.91
N HIS A 52 2.66 15.68 -15.12
CA HIS A 52 3.97 15.17 -15.55
C HIS A 52 4.07 13.64 -15.51
N CYS A 53 2.96 12.92 -15.60
CA CYS A 53 3.00 11.46 -15.62
C CYS A 53 3.65 10.94 -16.93
N PRO A 54 4.74 10.16 -16.86
CA PRO A 54 5.43 9.67 -18.06
C PRO A 54 4.77 8.45 -18.71
N LEU A 55 3.74 7.88 -18.08
CA LEU A 55 3.07 6.67 -18.54
C LEU A 55 2.04 6.97 -19.63
N ASP A 56 1.90 6.06 -20.61
CA ASP A 56 0.89 6.12 -21.67
C ASP A 56 -0.28 5.19 -21.29
N SER A 57 -1.52 5.67 -21.36
CA SER A 57 -2.70 4.88 -21.00
C SER A 57 -2.99 3.75 -21.98
N LYS A 58 -2.40 3.76 -23.17
CA LYS A 58 -2.45 2.65 -24.13
C LYS A 58 -1.66 1.44 -23.66
N THR A 59 -0.55 1.65 -22.94
CA THR A 59 0.31 0.57 -22.43
C THR A 59 0.06 0.29 -20.96
N VAL A 60 -0.22 1.33 -20.17
CA VAL A 60 -0.50 1.27 -18.74
C VAL A 60 -1.88 1.90 -18.48
N PRO A 61 -2.98 1.15 -18.65
CA PRO A 61 -4.33 1.71 -18.60
C PRO A 61 -4.77 2.19 -17.22
N ASN A 62 -4.10 1.74 -16.15
CA ASN A 62 -4.41 2.11 -14.77
C ASN A 62 -3.18 2.75 -14.12
N CYS A 63 -3.37 3.79 -13.32
CA CYS A 63 -2.31 4.40 -12.54
C CYS A 63 -1.76 3.36 -11.54
N PRO A 64 -0.45 3.05 -11.52
CA PRO A 64 0.09 2.01 -10.65
C PRO A 64 -0.14 2.29 -9.16
N VAL A 65 -0.07 3.55 -8.74
CA VAL A 65 -0.40 3.96 -7.36
C VAL A 65 -1.88 3.74 -7.08
N ALA A 66 -2.76 4.28 -7.92
CA ALA A 66 -4.21 4.24 -7.70
C ALA A 66 -4.74 2.80 -7.68
N LYS A 67 -4.21 1.94 -8.58
CA LYS A 67 -4.50 0.51 -8.62
C LYS A 67 -4.18 -0.18 -7.29
N ASN A 68 -2.99 0.03 -6.75
CA ASN A 68 -2.56 -0.70 -5.54
C ASN A 68 -3.15 -0.11 -4.26
N PHE A 69 -3.53 1.17 -4.26
CA PHE A 69 -4.15 1.83 -3.11
C PHE A 69 -5.67 1.66 -3.05
N SER A 70 -6.35 1.36 -4.17
CA SER A 70 -7.82 1.32 -4.19
C SER A 70 -8.43 0.37 -3.18
N ASN A 71 -7.81 -0.78 -2.93
CA ASN A 71 -8.31 -1.72 -1.93
C ASN A 71 -8.24 -1.14 -0.50
N VAL A 72 -7.19 -0.37 -0.19
CA VAL A 72 -7.07 0.32 1.11
C VAL A 72 -8.17 1.36 1.28
N VAL A 73 -8.48 2.14 0.23
CA VAL A 73 -9.56 3.14 0.28
C VAL A 73 -10.90 2.48 0.57
N LEU A 74 -11.20 1.37 -0.10
CA LEU A 74 -12.48 0.66 0.06
C LEU A 74 -12.63 0.07 1.47
N ARG A 75 -11.56 -0.51 2.01
CA ARG A 75 -11.59 -1.20 3.32
C ARG A 75 -11.58 -0.26 4.52
N PHE A 76 -11.15 0.98 4.34
CA PHE A 76 -11.15 1.99 5.40
C PHE A 76 -12.19 3.10 5.18
N ASP A 77 -13.18 2.91 4.29
CA ASP A 77 -14.15 3.95 3.93
C ASP A 77 -15.08 4.38 5.09
N HIS A 78 -15.24 3.50 6.08
CA HIS A 78 -16.09 3.67 7.26
C HIS A 78 -15.30 4.03 8.51
N ILE A 79 -13.96 4.14 8.43
CA ILE A 79 -13.08 4.40 9.57
C ILE A 79 -12.68 5.87 9.61
N PHE A 80 -12.93 6.52 10.75
CA PHE A 80 -12.46 7.88 10.97
C PHE A 80 -10.95 7.91 11.23
N SER A 81 -10.26 8.88 10.63
CA SER A 81 -8.80 8.97 10.63
C SER A 81 -8.18 9.08 12.03
N PHE A 82 -8.93 9.62 13.00
CA PHE A 82 -8.50 9.82 14.39
C PHE A 82 -8.84 8.65 15.32
N HIS A 83 -9.53 7.61 14.85
CA HIS A 83 -9.81 6.42 15.66
C HIS A 83 -8.51 5.80 16.15
N GLU A 84 -8.48 5.45 17.44
CA GLU A 84 -7.40 4.67 18.02
C GLU A 84 -7.52 3.23 17.55
N ILE A 85 -6.39 2.64 17.17
CA ILE A 85 -6.29 1.28 16.65
C ILE A 85 -5.06 0.60 17.23
N GLU A 86 -5.06 -0.72 17.21
CA GLU A 86 -3.84 -1.50 17.38
C GLU A 86 -3.38 -2.01 16.01
N ILE A 87 -2.11 -1.81 15.69
CA ILE A 87 -1.51 -2.26 14.45
C ILE A 87 -0.40 -3.25 14.74
N GLU A 88 -0.36 -4.32 13.96
CA GLU A 88 0.70 -5.33 13.96
C GLU A 88 1.24 -5.46 12.53
N VAL A 89 2.56 -5.32 12.36
CA VAL A 89 3.22 -5.48 11.07
C VAL A 89 4.26 -6.57 11.18
N THR A 90 4.08 -7.63 10.40
CA THR A 90 4.95 -8.81 10.39
C THR A 90 5.77 -8.84 9.10
N THR A 91 7.08 -8.87 9.24
CA THR A 91 8.05 -9.19 8.17
C THR A 91 8.74 -10.50 8.50
N LYS A 92 9.61 -10.99 7.61
CA LYS A 92 10.41 -12.21 7.84
C LYS A 92 11.31 -12.11 9.08
N GLU A 93 11.83 -10.92 9.38
CA GLU A 93 12.84 -10.70 10.41
C GLU A 93 12.23 -10.29 11.76
N ARG A 94 11.04 -9.68 11.77
CA ARG A 94 10.44 -9.11 12.98
C ARG A 94 8.92 -8.89 12.87
N THR A 95 8.29 -8.79 14.04
CA THR A 95 6.94 -8.23 14.20
C THR A 95 7.03 -6.92 14.97
N VAL A 96 6.35 -5.89 14.50
CA VAL A 96 6.24 -4.57 15.15
C VAL A 96 4.78 -4.35 15.53
N THR A 97 4.50 -4.04 16.79
CA THR A 97 3.16 -3.69 17.28
C THR A 97 3.12 -2.27 17.82
N SER A 98 1.97 -1.61 17.70
CA SER A 98 1.76 -0.27 18.25
C SER A 98 0.29 0.05 18.46
N LYS A 99 -0.01 0.90 19.45
CA LYS A 99 -1.29 1.59 19.57
C LYS A 99 -1.15 2.98 18.96
N THR A 100 -1.98 3.29 17.98
CA THR A 100 -1.87 4.53 17.21
C THR A 100 -3.20 4.95 16.61
N THR A 101 -3.23 5.97 15.75
CA THR A 101 -4.45 6.34 15.02
C THR A 101 -4.54 5.65 13.67
N ALA A 102 -5.76 5.45 13.17
CA ALA A 102 -6.02 4.92 11.83
C ALA A 102 -5.20 5.65 10.76
N GLN A 103 -5.15 6.98 10.80
CA GLN A 103 -4.35 7.79 9.88
C GLN A 103 -2.87 7.42 9.89
N ARG A 104 -2.26 7.26 11.07
CA ARG A 104 -0.84 6.96 11.19
C ARG A 104 -0.52 5.54 10.75
N GLY A 105 -1.38 4.58 11.10
CA GLY A 105 -1.26 3.20 10.64
C GLY A 105 -1.37 3.09 9.11
N ILE A 106 -2.44 3.66 8.55
CA ILE A 106 -2.68 3.68 7.10
C ILE A 106 -1.52 4.39 6.39
N SER A 107 -1.03 5.52 6.91
CA SER A 107 0.10 6.24 6.31
C SER A 107 1.37 5.38 6.22
N SER A 108 1.63 4.54 7.23
CA SER A 108 2.75 3.57 7.19
C SER A 108 2.58 2.55 6.07
N LEU A 109 1.36 2.03 5.87
CA LEU A 109 1.04 1.11 4.77
C LEU A 109 1.21 1.79 3.40
N LEU A 110 0.71 3.02 3.26
CA LEU A 110 0.75 3.76 2.00
C LEU A 110 2.16 4.15 1.57
N GLY A 111 3.05 4.48 2.51
CA GLY A 111 4.46 4.74 2.20
C GLY A 111 5.11 3.56 1.46
N LEU A 112 4.81 2.34 1.88
CA LEU A 112 5.29 1.11 1.26
C LEU A 112 4.63 0.86 -0.11
N ILE A 113 3.28 0.90 -0.16
CA ILE A 113 2.53 0.69 -1.40
C ILE A 113 2.96 1.67 -2.49
N PHE A 114 3.09 2.96 -2.17
CA PHE A 114 3.37 3.98 -3.17
C PHE A 114 4.78 3.81 -3.75
N ALA A 115 5.78 3.58 -2.91
CA ALA A 115 7.17 3.36 -3.33
C ALA A 115 7.36 2.08 -4.17
N ALA A 116 6.58 1.04 -3.87
CA ALA A 116 6.63 -0.25 -4.57
C ALA A 116 5.60 -0.40 -5.71
N SER A 117 4.74 0.61 -5.94
CA SER A 117 3.60 0.52 -6.86
C SER A 117 3.95 0.33 -8.35
N GLY A 118 5.19 0.62 -8.75
CA GLY A 118 5.60 0.69 -10.17
C GLY A 118 5.45 2.09 -10.79
N CYS A 119 5.06 3.11 -10.02
CA CYS A 119 5.06 4.49 -10.50
C CYS A 119 6.49 5.06 -10.61
N PRO A 120 6.90 5.62 -11.78
CA PRO A 120 8.25 6.16 -11.95
C PRO A 120 8.60 7.31 -10.99
N HIS A 121 7.61 8.10 -10.57
CA HIS A 121 7.83 9.24 -9.67
C HIS A 121 8.13 8.83 -8.23
N THR A 122 7.60 7.69 -7.78
CA THR A 122 7.82 7.19 -6.41
C THR A 122 8.87 6.09 -6.34
N ALA A 123 9.34 5.59 -7.50
CA ALA A 123 10.35 4.53 -7.59
C ALA A 123 11.67 4.87 -6.89
N LEU A 124 12.03 6.17 -6.80
CA LEU A 124 13.21 6.65 -6.04
C LEU A 124 13.17 6.20 -4.58
N PHE A 125 11.99 6.06 -3.96
CA PHE A 125 11.84 5.69 -2.56
C PHE A 125 11.92 4.18 -2.32
N ARG A 126 11.98 3.37 -3.38
CA ARG A 126 11.95 1.91 -3.28
C ARG A 126 13.09 1.31 -2.44
N PRO A 127 14.34 1.80 -2.49
CA PRO A 127 15.38 1.35 -1.57
C PRO A 127 15.00 1.57 -0.10
N MET A 128 14.33 2.68 0.22
CA MET A 128 13.86 2.96 1.58
C MET A 128 12.71 2.01 1.96
N ALA A 129 11.82 1.72 1.01
CA ALA A 129 10.72 0.77 1.19
C ALA A 129 11.22 -0.66 1.47
N ARG A 130 12.32 -1.09 0.84
CA ARG A 130 12.94 -2.40 1.08
C ARG A 130 13.42 -2.58 2.52
N PHE A 131 13.87 -1.49 3.15
CA PHE A 131 14.30 -1.47 4.55
C PHE A 131 13.28 -0.77 5.44
N HIS A 132 12.00 -0.72 5.02
CA HIS A 132 10.95 -0.01 5.72
C HIS A 132 10.87 -0.46 7.19
N LEU A 133 10.88 0.52 8.09
CA LEU A 133 10.53 0.33 9.49
C LEU A 133 9.10 0.84 9.68
N PRO A 134 8.12 -0.06 9.92
CA PRO A 134 6.73 0.34 10.11
C PRO A 134 6.60 1.40 11.20
N LEU A 135 5.76 2.42 10.95
CA LEU A 135 5.47 3.53 11.86
C LEU A 135 6.65 4.46 12.19
N SER A 136 7.78 4.30 11.50
CA SER A 136 8.95 5.19 11.64
C SER A 136 8.61 6.58 11.11
N THR A 137 8.87 7.59 11.94
CA THR A 137 8.79 9.02 11.61
C THR A 137 10.18 9.60 11.39
#